data_AF-A0A7Y3TFL8-F1
#
_entry.id   AF-A0A7Y3TFL8-F1
#
_cell.length_a   1.000
_cell.length_b   1.000
_cell.length_c   1.000
_cell.angle_alpha   90.00
_cell.angle_beta   90.00
_cell.angle_gamma   90.00
#
_symmetry.space_group_name_H-M   'P 1'
#
loop_
_entity.id
_entity.type
_entity.pdbx_description
1 polymer ?
#
loop_
_entity_poly.entity_id
_entity_poly.type
_entity_poly.pdbx_seq_one_letter_code
_entity_poly.pdbx_strand_id
1 'polypeptide(L)'
;MNETLARYIPEHAVKPVFDLIVANQVHLKIVNERQTRHGDYRRGPSGKHEITVNASLNKYRFLITLIHEISHLVAFEKFGRNIKPHGNEWKYSFQRMMVPFIRPEIFPAHLLPLLARHFKNPSASSDTDTTLSLALKQYDQENDKNYVFEIPYGSVFRIKNGKIFKKLAVRTKRFECIEISSGKTYLFNPNAEVELIKNSN
;
A
#
# COMPACT_ATOMS: atom_id res chain seq x y z
N MET A 1 -23.08 -0.61 -6.78
CA MET A 1 -21.91 -0.53 -5.87
C MET A 1 -21.26 -1.90 -5.64
N ASN A 2 -22.03 -2.96 -5.36
CA ASN A 2 -21.49 -4.33 -5.21
C ASN A 2 -20.71 -4.79 -6.46
N GLU A 3 -21.30 -4.64 -7.66
CA GLU A 3 -20.64 -4.96 -8.94
C GLU A 3 -19.42 -4.09 -9.26
N THR A 4 -19.43 -2.82 -8.86
CA THR A 4 -18.29 -1.91 -9.05
C THR A 4 -17.13 -2.34 -8.18
N LEU A 5 -17.39 -2.64 -6.91
CA LEU A 5 -16.38 -3.03 -5.93
C LEU A 5 -15.74 -4.39 -6.27
N ALA A 6 -16.51 -5.32 -6.84
CA ALA A 6 -16.01 -6.63 -7.31
C ALA A 6 -14.88 -6.54 -8.36
N ARG A 7 -14.74 -5.41 -9.05
CA ARG A 7 -13.60 -5.16 -9.96
C ARG A 7 -12.29 -4.92 -9.22
N TYR A 8 -12.35 -4.42 -7.98
CA TYR A 8 -11.21 -3.91 -7.24
C TYR A 8 -10.80 -4.75 -6.04
N ILE A 9 -11.61 -5.71 -5.59
CA ILE A 9 -11.26 -6.61 -4.47
C ILE A 9 -11.62 -8.07 -4.78
N PRO A 10 -11.10 -9.05 -4.01
CA PRO A 10 -11.47 -10.46 -4.17
C PRO A 10 -12.98 -10.68 -3.96
N GLU A 11 -13.56 -11.61 -4.72
CA GLU A 11 -15.01 -11.86 -4.76
C GLU A 11 -15.61 -12.14 -3.38
N HIS A 12 -14.97 -13.00 -2.58
CA HIS A 12 -15.41 -13.33 -1.23
C HIS A 12 -15.24 -12.20 -0.20
N ALA A 13 -14.60 -11.09 -0.57
CA ALA A 13 -14.48 -9.89 0.25
C ALA A 13 -15.56 -8.84 -0.09
N VAL A 14 -16.24 -8.94 -1.24
CA VAL A 14 -17.11 -7.85 -1.72
C VAL A 14 -18.26 -7.58 -0.77
N LYS A 15 -19.02 -8.61 -0.38
CA LYS A 15 -20.14 -8.45 0.54
C LYS A 15 -19.71 -7.93 1.93
N PRO A 16 -18.72 -8.52 2.62
CA PRO A 16 -18.26 -7.99 3.90
C PRO A 16 -17.73 -6.54 3.83
N VAL A 17 -17.00 -6.17 2.78
CA VAL A 17 -16.53 -4.79 2.61
C VAL A 17 -17.70 -3.84 2.34
N PHE A 18 -18.66 -4.24 1.51
CA PHE A 18 -19.85 -3.43 1.26
C PHE A 18 -20.63 -3.16 2.55
N ASP A 19 -20.78 -4.18 3.41
CA ASP A 19 -21.44 -4.03 4.71
C ASP A 19 -20.68 -3.06 5.62
N LEU A 20 -19.34 -3.11 5.63
CA LEU A 20 -18.52 -2.13 6.36
C LEU A 20 -18.73 -0.71 5.83
N ILE A 21 -18.79 -0.52 4.51
CA ILE A 21 -19.02 0.79 3.91
C ILE A 21 -20.38 1.35 4.31
N VAL A 22 -21.44 0.53 4.26
CA VAL A 22 -22.79 0.93 4.65
C VAL A 22 -22.87 1.23 6.14
N ALA A 23 -22.37 0.34 6.99
CA ALA A 23 -22.42 0.48 8.45
C ALA A 23 -21.69 1.74 8.94
N ASN A 24 -20.59 2.11 8.27
CA ASN A 24 -19.80 3.30 8.63
C ASN A 24 -20.16 4.54 7.79
N GLN A 25 -21.21 4.48 6.97
CA GLN A 25 -21.68 5.57 6.12
C GLN A 25 -20.56 6.20 5.27
N VAL A 26 -19.67 5.35 4.75
CA VAL A 26 -18.51 5.77 3.95
C VAL A 26 -18.95 6.06 2.52
N HIS A 27 -18.56 7.23 2.03
CA HIS A 27 -18.59 7.54 0.61
C HIS A 27 -17.25 7.14 -0.03
N LEU A 28 -17.19 5.94 -0.62
CA LEU A 28 -16.00 5.44 -1.31
C LEU A 28 -15.88 6.02 -2.71
N LYS A 29 -14.73 6.63 -3.01
CA LYS A 29 -14.32 7.10 -4.33
C LYS A 29 -13.10 6.34 -4.82
N ILE A 30 -13.23 5.71 -5.98
CA ILE A 30 -12.09 5.11 -6.67
C ILE A 30 -11.53 6.17 -7.61
N VAL A 31 -10.25 6.49 -7.44
CA VAL A 31 -9.58 7.61 -8.12
C VAL A 31 -8.40 7.14 -8.95
N ASN A 32 -7.99 7.96 -9.91
CA ASN A 32 -6.75 7.73 -10.65
C ASN A 32 -5.54 7.72 -9.70
N GLU A 33 -4.46 7.05 -10.11
CA GLU A 33 -3.25 6.89 -9.31
C GLU A 33 -2.69 8.24 -8.84
N ARG A 34 -2.57 8.38 -7.52
CA ARG A 34 -1.77 9.43 -6.88
C ARG A 34 -0.44 8.86 -6.45
N GLN A 35 0.66 9.57 -6.71
CA GLN A 35 2.00 9.08 -6.38
C GLN A 35 2.33 9.11 -4.88
N THR A 36 1.66 9.96 -4.10
CA THR A 36 2.04 10.23 -2.70
C THR A 36 1.28 9.39 -1.68
N ARG A 37 0.16 8.77 -2.06
CA ARG A 37 -0.66 7.93 -1.19
C ARG A 37 -1.54 6.97 -1.99
N HIS A 38 -1.76 5.78 -1.43
CA HIS A 38 -2.61 4.73 -2.02
C HIS A 38 -4.09 4.91 -1.70
N GLY A 39 -4.37 5.43 -0.51
CA GLY A 39 -5.69 5.77 -0.03
C GLY A 39 -5.67 7.03 0.82
N ASP A 40 -6.86 7.54 1.14
CA ASP A 40 -7.02 8.66 2.07
C ASP A 40 -8.44 8.67 2.64
N TYR A 41 -8.56 8.68 3.97
CA TYR A 41 -9.78 9.01 4.69
C TYR A 41 -9.84 10.50 5.06
N ARG A 42 -10.99 11.13 4.78
CA ARG A 42 -11.30 12.49 5.23
C ARG A 42 -12.74 12.62 5.71
N ARG A 43 -12.94 13.50 6.70
CA ARG A 43 -14.29 13.94 7.10
C ARG A 43 -14.57 15.29 6.44
N GLY A 44 -15.62 15.34 5.62
CA GLY A 44 -16.04 16.57 4.96
C GLY A 44 -16.67 17.58 5.94
N PRO A 45 -16.83 18.85 5.53
CA PRO A 45 -17.44 19.90 6.36
C PRO A 45 -18.87 19.56 6.81
N SER A 46 -19.62 18.82 5.99
CA SER A 46 -20.97 18.33 6.31
C SER A 46 -20.99 17.10 7.23
N GLY A 47 -19.84 16.69 7.75
CA GLY A 47 -19.70 15.50 8.60
C GLY A 47 -19.59 14.18 7.82
N LYS A 48 -19.84 14.18 6.50
CA LYS A 48 -19.75 12.99 5.63
C LYS A 48 -18.34 12.40 5.64
N HIS A 49 -18.26 11.07 5.75
CA HIS A 49 -17.01 10.34 5.68
C HIS A 49 -16.70 9.98 4.23
N GLU A 50 -15.56 10.41 3.73
CA GLU A 50 -15.10 10.09 2.38
C GLU A 50 -13.80 9.29 2.45
N ILE A 51 -13.74 8.22 1.67
CA ILE A 51 -12.53 7.43 1.48
C ILE A 51 -12.20 7.42 0.00
N THR A 52 -10.94 7.72 -0.33
CA THR A 52 -10.41 7.57 -1.69
C THR A 52 -9.42 6.42 -1.75
N VAL A 53 -9.43 5.65 -2.83
CA VAL A 53 -8.44 4.58 -3.09
C VAL A 53 -8.01 4.61 -4.56
N ASN A 54 -6.71 4.45 -4.82
CA ASN A 54 -6.16 4.42 -6.16
C ASN A 54 -6.65 3.18 -6.93
N ALA A 55 -7.19 3.39 -8.14
CA ALA A 55 -7.67 2.34 -9.03
C ALA A 55 -6.56 1.42 -9.57
N SER A 56 -5.30 1.87 -9.52
CA SER A 56 -4.13 1.14 -10.04
C SER A 56 -3.65 0.00 -9.15
N LEU A 57 -4.17 -0.11 -7.92
CA LEU A 57 -3.79 -1.18 -7.00
C LEU A 57 -4.37 -2.52 -7.46
N ASN A 58 -3.59 -3.59 -7.34
CA ASN A 58 -4.14 -4.94 -7.47
C ASN A 58 -5.19 -5.22 -6.37
N LYS A 59 -6.01 -6.25 -6.58
CA LYS A 59 -7.17 -6.54 -5.73
C LYS A 59 -6.85 -6.70 -4.24
N TYR A 60 -5.69 -7.26 -3.92
CA TYR A 60 -5.26 -7.49 -2.54
C TYR A 60 -4.77 -6.20 -1.88
N ARG A 61 -3.96 -5.41 -2.60
CA ARG A 61 -3.51 -4.09 -2.12
C ARG A 61 -4.69 -3.16 -1.91
N PHE A 62 -5.62 -3.12 -2.86
CA PHE A 62 -6.82 -2.31 -2.76
C PHE A 62 -7.63 -2.68 -1.50
N LEU A 63 -7.86 -3.97 -1.25
CA LEU A 63 -8.58 -4.43 -0.05
C LEU A 63 -7.89 -3.95 1.24
N ILE A 64 -6.58 -4.18 1.36
CA ILE A 64 -5.80 -3.77 2.55
C ILE A 64 -5.86 -2.26 2.74
N THR A 65 -5.69 -1.47 1.66
CA THR A 65 -5.77 -0.01 1.70
C THR A 65 -7.18 0.48 2.07
N LEU A 66 -8.24 -0.12 1.54
CA LEU A 66 -9.59 0.28 1.89
C LEU A 66 -9.89 0.02 3.37
N ILE A 67 -9.51 -1.16 3.89
CA ILE A 67 -9.69 -1.48 5.32
C ILE A 67 -8.80 -0.58 6.19
N HIS A 68 -7.60 -0.21 5.74
CA HIS A 68 -6.75 0.79 6.42
C HIS A 68 -7.49 2.11 6.62
N GLU A 69 -8.08 2.65 5.55
CA GLU A 69 -8.78 3.95 5.61
C GLU A 69 -10.05 3.87 6.46
N ILE A 70 -10.82 2.78 6.37
CA ILE A 70 -11.99 2.56 7.25
C ILE A 70 -11.54 2.44 8.72
N SER A 71 -10.34 1.91 8.98
CA SER A 71 -9.81 1.77 10.34
C SER A 71 -9.48 3.12 10.98
N HIS A 72 -9.10 4.14 10.20
CA HIS A 72 -9.00 5.51 10.71
C HIS A 72 -10.34 6.00 11.21
N LEU A 73 -11.39 5.86 10.39
CA LEU A 73 -12.75 6.23 10.77
C LEU A 73 -13.19 5.51 12.05
N VAL A 74 -13.13 4.18 12.07
CA VAL A 74 -13.56 3.37 13.22
C VAL A 74 -12.77 3.73 14.49
N ALA A 75 -11.47 3.97 14.37
CA ALA A 75 -10.66 4.39 15.51
C ALA A 75 -11.08 5.78 16.03
N PHE A 76 -11.37 6.74 15.15
CA PHE A 76 -11.82 8.06 15.58
C PHE A 76 -13.20 8.04 16.23
N GLU A 77 -14.14 7.24 15.72
CA GLU A 77 -15.47 7.10 16.33
C GLU A 77 -15.39 6.42 17.69
N LYS A 78 -14.49 5.44 17.86
CA LYS A 78 -14.37 4.68 19.11
C LYS A 78 -13.55 5.37 20.19
N PHE A 79 -12.44 6.01 19.83
CA PHE A 79 -11.44 6.52 20.78
C PHE A 79 -11.32 8.05 20.76
N GLY A 80 -12.07 8.73 19.89
CA GLY A 80 -12.02 10.17 19.71
C GLY A 80 -10.94 10.63 18.73
N ARG A 81 -11.00 11.92 18.36
CA ARG A 81 -10.19 12.49 17.27
C ARG A 81 -8.77 12.89 17.65
N ASN A 82 -8.44 12.87 18.95
CA ASN A 82 -7.13 13.29 19.46
C ASN A 82 -6.09 12.15 19.45
N ILE A 83 -6.46 10.95 18.96
CA ILE A 83 -5.53 9.82 18.84
C ILE A 83 -4.43 10.13 17.82
N LYS A 84 -3.26 9.52 18.02
CA LYS A 84 -2.16 9.64 17.06
C LYS A 84 -2.51 8.89 15.77
N PRO A 85 -2.23 9.46 14.58
CA PRO A 85 -2.30 8.71 13.33
C PRO A 85 -1.46 7.45 13.42
N HIS A 86 -2.05 6.31 13.08
CA HIS A 86 -1.40 5.00 13.14
C HIS A 86 -0.85 4.60 14.53
N GLY A 87 -1.40 5.22 15.60
CA GLY A 87 -1.13 4.88 16.99
C GLY A 87 -1.77 3.57 17.44
N ASN A 88 -1.73 3.28 18.74
CA ASN A 88 -2.21 1.99 19.28
C ASN A 88 -3.70 1.76 19.01
N GLU A 89 -4.51 2.80 19.09
CA GLU A 89 -5.96 2.79 18.86
C GLU A 89 -6.29 2.45 17.40
N TRP A 90 -5.55 3.06 16.47
CA TRP A 90 -5.67 2.75 15.04
C TRP A 90 -5.19 1.34 14.75
N LYS A 91 -4.02 0.93 15.26
CA LYS A 91 -3.46 -0.42 15.05
C LYS A 91 -4.43 -1.49 15.55
N TYR A 92 -4.97 -1.31 16.75
CA TYR A 92 -5.97 -2.19 17.31
C TYR A 92 -7.20 -2.30 16.41
N SER A 93 -7.73 -1.17 15.94
CA SER A 93 -8.90 -1.14 15.05
C SER A 93 -8.61 -1.85 13.72
N PHE A 94 -7.45 -1.58 13.12
CA PHE A 94 -7.04 -2.17 11.86
C PHE A 94 -6.83 -3.68 11.95
N GLN A 95 -6.19 -4.15 13.02
CA GLN A 95 -6.06 -5.57 13.31
C GLN A 95 -7.42 -6.26 13.39
N ARG A 96 -8.32 -5.73 14.22
CA ARG A 96 -9.65 -6.32 14.42
C ARG A 96 -10.47 -6.36 13.14
N MET A 97 -10.40 -5.29 12.35
CA MET A 97 -11.14 -5.22 11.08
C MET A 97 -10.59 -6.15 10.01
N MET A 98 -9.28 -6.46 10.01
CA MET A 98 -8.69 -7.36 9.02
C MET A 98 -8.90 -8.84 9.30
N VAL A 99 -9.20 -9.23 10.55
CA VAL A 99 -9.38 -10.64 10.94
C VAL A 99 -10.34 -11.42 10.02
N PRO A 100 -11.55 -10.93 9.66
CA PRO A 100 -12.47 -11.66 8.79
C PRO A 100 -11.97 -11.84 7.35
N PHE A 101 -10.98 -11.04 6.94
CA PHE A 101 -10.46 -11.02 5.57
C PHE A 101 -9.24 -11.92 5.40
N ILE A 102 -8.47 -12.21 6.45
CA ILE A 102 -7.26 -13.05 6.38
C ILE A 102 -7.64 -14.53 6.37
N ARG A 103 -8.17 -15.00 5.22
CA ARG A 103 -8.62 -16.37 5.01
C ARG A 103 -8.41 -16.84 3.56
N PRO A 104 -8.33 -18.15 3.29
CA PRO A 104 -7.99 -18.71 1.98
C PRO A 104 -8.93 -18.31 0.83
N GLU A 105 -10.20 -18.04 1.13
CA GLU A 105 -11.20 -17.63 0.13
C GLU A 105 -10.95 -16.20 -0.38
N ILE A 106 -10.20 -15.38 0.38
CA ILE A 106 -9.95 -13.98 0.06
C ILE A 106 -8.51 -13.76 -0.38
N PHE A 107 -7.54 -14.38 0.28
CA PHE A 107 -6.12 -14.25 -0.07
C PHE A 107 -5.53 -15.62 -0.46
N PRO A 108 -4.68 -15.66 -1.50
CA PRO A 108 -3.87 -16.82 -1.85
C PRO A 108 -3.10 -17.35 -0.64
N ALA A 109 -3.02 -18.68 -0.52
CA ALA A 109 -2.52 -19.36 0.68
C ALA A 109 -1.13 -18.89 1.11
N HIS A 110 -0.22 -18.58 0.17
CA HIS A 110 1.12 -18.11 0.50
C HIS A 110 1.17 -16.67 1.07
N LEU A 111 0.14 -15.85 0.85
CA LEU A 111 0.04 -14.51 1.44
C LEU A 111 -0.42 -14.55 2.91
N LEU A 112 -1.20 -15.56 3.31
CA LEU A 112 -1.77 -15.68 4.65
C LEU A 112 -0.74 -15.59 5.79
N PRO A 113 0.40 -16.33 5.77
CA PRO A 113 1.41 -16.20 6.83
C PRO A 113 2.08 -14.81 6.85
N LEU A 114 2.24 -14.16 5.69
CA LEU A 114 2.81 -12.82 5.59
C LEU A 114 1.86 -11.77 6.16
N LEU A 115 0.57 -11.87 5.84
CA LEU A 115 -0.48 -11.03 6.39
C LEU A 115 -0.59 -11.22 7.90
N ALA A 116 -0.67 -12.46 8.39
CA ALA A 116 -0.75 -12.75 9.81
C ALA A 116 0.43 -12.14 10.59
N ARG A 117 1.65 -12.21 10.03
CA ARG A 117 2.83 -11.57 10.62
C ARG A 117 2.73 -10.03 10.59
N HIS A 118 2.39 -9.46 9.44
CA HIS A 118 2.26 -8.00 9.27
C HIS A 118 1.26 -7.41 10.27
N PHE A 119 0.10 -8.04 10.40
CA PHE A 119 -0.97 -7.60 11.29
C PHE A 119 -0.69 -7.86 12.77
N LYS A 120 0.42 -8.49 13.19
CA LYS A 120 0.82 -8.45 14.61
C LYS A 120 1.18 -7.03 15.07
N ASN A 121 1.72 -6.21 14.18
CA ASN A 121 2.02 -4.80 14.43
C ASN A 121 1.96 -4.03 13.10
N PRO A 122 0.74 -3.72 12.61
CA PRO A 122 0.58 -3.12 11.30
C PRO A 122 1.21 -1.73 11.25
N SER A 123 1.80 -1.43 10.10
CA SER A 123 2.41 -0.14 9.78
C SER A 123 1.44 0.76 9.01
N ALA A 124 1.80 2.03 8.87
CA ALA A 124 1.02 3.01 8.12
C ALA A 124 0.88 2.69 6.61
N SER A 125 1.69 1.77 6.07
CA SER A 125 1.57 1.23 4.73
C SER A 125 2.07 -0.20 4.70
N SER A 126 1.44 -1.06 3.88
CA SER A 126 1.96 -2.41 3.59
C SER A 126 3.32 -2.37 2.89
N ASP A 127 3.67 -1.28 2.21
CA ASP A 127 4.93 -1.14 1.48
C ASP A 127 6.15 -1.03 2.39
N THR A 128 5.96 -0.80 3.69
CA THR A 128 7.09 -0.81 4.64
C THR A 128 7.46 -2.22 5.10
N ASP A 129 6.59 -3.21 4.89
CA ASP A 129 6.92 -4.63 5.05
C ASP A 129 7.44 -5.16 3.71
N THR A 130 8.77 -5.23 3.57
CA THR A 130 9.43 -5.62 2.32
C THR A 130 8.94 -6.96 1.80
N THR A 131 8.75 -7.95 2.68
CA THR A 131 8.33 -9.30 2.26
C THR A 131 6.88 -9.31 1.81
N LEU A 132 5.96 -8.69 2.57
CA LEU A 132 4.55 -8.62 2.19
C LEU A 132 4.39 -7.80 0.91
N SER A 133 5.08 -6.67 0.80
CA SER A 133 5.04 -5.82 -0.40
C SER A 133 5.51 -6.57 -1.64
N LEU A 134 6.62 -7.31 -1.55
CA LEU A 134 7.12 -8.11 -2.67
C LEU A 134 6.11 -9.19 -3.09
N ALA A 135 5.54 -9.92 -2.11
CA ALA A 135 4.55 -10.94 -2.41
C ALA A 135 3.27 -10.35 -3.03
N LEU A 136 2.83 -9.17 -2.57
CA LEU A 136 1.70 -8.46 -3.16
C LEU A 136 2.00 -7.91 -4.57
N LYS A 137 3.26 -7.62 -4.91
CA LYS A 137 3.67 -7.16 -6.25
C LYS A 137 3.43 -8.20 -7.33
N GLN A 138 3.47 -9.50 -6.99
CA GLN A 138 3.24 -10.59 -7.94
C GLN A 138 1.83 -10.56 -8.57
N TYR A 139 0.92 -9.75 -8.02
CA TYR A 139 -0.43 -9.54 -8.52
C TYR A 139 -0.63 -8.20 -9.22
N ASP A 140 0.41 -7.37 -9.29
CA ASP A 140 0.39 -6.17 -10.12
C ASP A 140 0.39 -6.59 -11.60
N GLN A 141 -0.15 -5.73 -12.47
CA GLN A 141 -0.02 -5.94 -13.91
C GLN A 141 1.47 -5.92 -14.31
N GLU A 142 1.85 -6.81 -15.24
CA GLU A 142 3.21 -6.85 -15.77
C GLU A 142 3.64 -5.46 -16.25
N ASN A 143 4.83 -5.06 -15.85
CA ASN A 143 5.45 -3.81 -16.26
C ASN A 143 6.98 -3.98 -16.26
N ASP A 144 7.67 -3.13 -17.02
CA ASP A 144 9.13 -3.16 -17.14
C ASP A 144 9.87 -2.57 -15.91
N LYS A 145 9.16 -2.34 -14.80
CA LYS A 145 9.75 -1.74 -13.60
C LYS A 145 10.17 -2.82 -12.62
N ASN A 146 11.37 -2.61 -12.10
CA ASN A 146 11.97 -3.43 -11.06
C ASN A 146 11.89 -2.68 -9.73
N TYR A 147 12.04 -3.35 -8.60
CA TYR A 147 12.34 -2.68 -7.34
C TYR A 147 13.84 -2.45 -7.20
N VAL A 148 14.22 -1.35 -6.53
CA VAL A 148 15.64 -1.02 -6.35
C VAL A 148 16.40 -2.12 -5.61
N PHE A 149 15.73 -2.92 -4.77
CA PHE A 149 16.37 -4.04 -4.09
C PHE A 149 16.73 -5.19 -5.06
N GLU A 150 15.97 -5.37 -6.14
CA GLU A 150 16.12 -6.45 -7.13
C GLU A 150 17.29 -6.22 -8.08
N ILE A 151 17.63 -4.96 -8.37
CA ILE A 151 18.72 -4.66 -9.31
C ILE A 151 20.11 -4.84 -8.67
N PRO A 152 21.14 -5.28 -9.41
CA PRO A 152 22.51 -5.43 -8.88
C PRO A 152 23.11 -4.11 -8.37
N TYR A 153 24.05 -4.18 -7.41
CA TYR A 153 24.88 -3.01 -7.07
C TYR A 153 25.67 -2.52 -8.28
N GLY A 154 25.90 -1.21 -8.36
CA GLY A 154 26.54 -0.59 -9.51
C GLY A 154 25.62 -0.36 -10.71
N SER A 155 24.42 -0.94 -10.72
CA SER A 155 23.44 -0.72 -11.78
C SER A 155 22.97 0.74 -11.85
N VAL A 156 22.74 1.21 -13.07
CA VAL A 156 22.16 2.52 -13.35
C VAL A 156 20.68 2.35 -13.67
N PHE A 157 19.84 3.19 -13.07
CA PHE A 157 18.39 3.10 -13.21
C PHE A 157 17.75 4.47 -13.29
N ARG A 158 16.57 4.52 -13.91
CA ARG A 158 15.72 5.71 -14.01
C ARG A 158 14.55 5.59 -13.03
N ILE A 159 14.15 6.71 -12.45
CA ILE A 159 12.92 6.81 -11.66
C ILE A 159 11.83 7.53 -12.46
N LYS A 160 10.58 7.48 -11.99
CA LYS A 160 9.39 7.99 -12.71
C LYS A 160 9.50 9.45 -13.20
N ASN A 161 10.30 10.31 -12.56
CA ASN A 161 10.50 11.71 -12.97
C ASN A 161 11.64 11.91 -13.98
N GLY A 162 12.22 10.82 -14.52
CA GLY A 162 13.29 10.86 -15.52
C GLY A 162 14.70 10.96 -14.95
N LYS A 163 14.87 11.24 -13.66
CA LYS A 163 16.20 11.30 -13.02
C LYS A 163 16.88 9.92 -13.03
N ILE A 164 18.20 9.93 -13.18
CA ILE A 164 19.04 8.74 -13.30
C ILE A 164 19.91 8.60 -12.05
N PHE A 165 19.95 7.39 -11.51
CA PHE A 165 20.69 7.06 -10.30
C PHE A 165 21.54 5.82 -10.49
N LYS A 166 22.60 5.70 -9.69
CA LYS A 166 23.39 4.46 -9.56
C LYS A 166 23.24 3.89 -8.16
N LYS A 167 22.92 2.60 -8.05
CA LYS A 167 22.82 1.89 -6.77
C LYS A 167 24.21 1.63 -6.20
N LEU A 168 24.48 2.08 -4.98
CA LEU A 168 25.81 1.97 -4.35
C LEU A 168 25.85 0.91 -3.25
N ALA A 169 25.12 1.12 -2.16
CA ALA A 169 25.21 0.30 -0.96
C ALA A 169 23.87 0.20 -0.23
N VAL A 170 23.78 -0.69 0.75
CA VAL A 170 22.67 -0.69 1.72
C VAL A 170 23.10 0.08 2.97
N ARG A 171 22.27 1.01 3.41
CA ARG A 171 22.40 1.75 4.66
C ARG A 171 21.21 1.41 5.54
N THR A 172 21.44 0.67 6.62
CA THR A 172 20.38 0.16 7.51
C THR A 172 19.33 -0.67 6.75
N LYS A 173 18.18 -0.09 6.41
CA LYS A 173 17.08 -0.71 5.65
C LYS A 173 16.81 -0.03 4.29
N ARG A 174 17.66 0.92 3.88
CA ARG A 174 17.50 1.70 2.63
C ARG A 174 18.69 1.52 1.71
N PHE A 175 18.50 1.80 0.43
CA PHE A 175 19.55 1.75 -0.57
C PHE A 175 20.13 3.14 -0.80
N GLU A 176 21.42 3.27 -0.59
CA GLU A 176 22.19 4.45 -0.95
C GLU A 176 22.39 4.46 -2.47
N CYS A 177 21.95 5.54 -3.11
CA CYS A 177 22.06 5.74 -4.55
C CYS A 177 22.53 7.16 -4.83
N ILE A 178 23.35 7.33 -5.86
CA ILE A 178 23.85 8.65 -6.29
C ILE A 178 23.11 9.09 -7.54
N GLU A 179 22.62 10.33 -7.57
CA GLU A 179 22.05 10.94 -8.77
C GLU A 179 23.20 11.26 -9.74
N ILE A 180 23.15 10.72 -10.96
CA ILE A 180 24.26 10.83 -11.93
C ILE A 180 24.53 12.28 -12.32
N SER A 181 23.49 13.10 -12.52
CA SER A 181 23.64 14.48 -12.99
C SER A 181 24.20 15.43 -11.93
N SER A 182 23.92 15.20 -10.64
CA SER A 182 24.27 16.13 -9.56
C SER A 182 25.36 15.60 -8.62
N GLY A 183 25.64 14.29 -8.65
CA GLY A 183 26.54 13.64 -7.70
C GLY A 183 25.98 13.54 -6.27
N LYS A 184 24.74 13.96 -6.03
CA LYS A 184 24.13 13.93 -4.69
C LYS A 184 23.68 12.52 -4.32
N THR A 185 23.87 12.16 -3.05
CA THR A 185 23.47 10.87 -2.50
C THR A 185 22.05 10.92 -1.92
N TYR A 186 21.27 9.89 -2.20
CA TYR A 186 19.88 9.72 -1.77
C TYR A 186 19.65 8.32 -1.19
N LEU A 187 18.71 8.22 -0.25
CA LEU A 187 18.29 6.95 0.36
C LEU A 187 16.96 6.49 -0.18
N PHE A 188 16.99 5.41 -0.96
CA PHE A 188 15.82 4.78 -1.56
C PHE A 188 15.20 3.74 -0.62
N ASN A 189 13.87 3.72 -0.57
CA ASN A 189 13.13 2.59 -0.01
C ASN A 189 13.44 1.34 -0.87
N PRO A 190 13.66 0.15 -0.26
CA PRO A 190 13.82 -1.11 -1.00
C PRO A 190 12.79 -1.34 -2.10
N ASN A 191 11.54 -0.97 -1.85
CA ASN A 191 10.42 -1.15 -2.76
C ASN A 191 10.20 0.04 -3.70
N ALA A 192 11.19 0.92 -3.87
CA ALA A 192 11.12 1.97 -4.88
C ALA A 192 11.15 1.33 -6.27
N GLU A 193 10.12 1.58 -7.09
CA GLU A 193 10.08 1.15 -8.48
C GLU A 193 11.07 1.96 -9.33
N VAL A 194 11.83 1.26 -10.16
CA VAL A 194 12.92 1.77 -10.99
C VAL A 194 12.92 1.07 -12.34
N GLU A 195 13.28 1.81 -13.39
CA GLU A 195 13.53 1.27 -14.72
C GLU A 195 15.05 1.02 -14.84
N LEU A 196 15.45 -0.24 -14.98
CA LEU A 196 16.86 -0.59 -15.15
C LEU A 196 17.33 -0.10 -16.53
N ILE A 197 18.34 0.78 -16.56
CA ILE A 197 18.94 1.21 -17.82
C ILE A 197 19.98 0.15 -18.19
N LYS A 198 19.64 -0.69 -19.17
CA LYS A 198 20.63 -1.58 -19.79
C LYS A 198 21.53 -0.72 -20.66
N ASN A 199 22.82 -0.65 -20.34
CA ASN A 199 23.78 -0.13 -21.31
C ASN A 199 23.82 -1.13 -22.46
N SER A 200 23.32 -0.72 -23.63
CA SER A 200 23.69 -1.35 -24.89
C SER A 200 25.20 -1.14 -25.05
N ASN A 201 25.98 -2.21 -24.97
CA ASN A 201 27.32 -2.21 -25.55
C ASN A 201 27.21 -2.09 -27.06
#